data_AF-A0A524QBZ7-F1
#
_entry.id   AF-A0A524QBZ7-F1
#
_cell.length_a   1.000
_cell.length_b   1.000
_cell.length_c   1.000
_cell.angle_alpha   90.00
_cell.angle_beta   90.00
_cell.angle_gamma   90.00
#
_symmetry.space_group_name_H-M   'P 1'
#
loop_
_entity.id
_entity.type
_entity.pdbx_description
1 polymer ?
#
loop_
_entity_poly.entity_id
_entity_poly.type
_entity_poly.pdbx_seq_one_letter_code
_entity_poly.pdbx_strand_id
1 'polypeptide(L)'
;MIRSDKRLADLNKVLKGGENDEIEEMIGHLRESDPFQGALMLLALFYDSTDNEGLKVIISGFFNDIKDKSVCQEVIDSIAAVKLPGTKAMLASSCWQSGLDYSDHAVTLAEYYLEGDYVTSLECFTVLDICSPLINEEDRNHILRRLEEESSSRDKARSQLTRELISALKER
;
A
#
# COMPACT_ATOMS: atom_id res chain seq x y z
N MET A 1 -12.84 -2.73 11.14
CA MET A 1 -12.07 -1.79 12.00
C MET A 1 -12.95 -1.09 13.03
N ILE A 2 -12.45 -0.95 14.27
CA ILE A 2 -13.12 -0.19 15.34
C ILE A 2 -12.60 1.26 15.42
N ARG A 3 -13.41 2.19 15.93
CA ARG A 3 -12.93 3.54 16.29
C ARG A 3 -12.50 3.57 17.75
N SER A 4 -11.31 4.08 18.02
CA SER A 4 -10.79 4.19 19.38
C SER A 4 -9.76 5.32 19.50
N ASP A 5 -10.22 6.51 19.86
CA ASP A 5 -9.37 7.69 20.02
C ASP A 5 -8.26 7.49 21.06
N LYS A 6 -8.56 6.75 22.14
CA LYS A 6 -7.57 6.44 23.18
C LYS A 6 -6.40 5.61 22.62
N ARG A 7 -6.69 4.46 22.01
CA ARG A 7 -5.67 3.59 21.39
C ARG A 7 -4.85 4.34 20.34
N LEU A 8 -5.49 5.19 19.55
CA LEU A 8 -4.81 6.00 18.53
C LEU A 8 -3.88 7.05 19.16
N ALA A 9 -4.33 7.73 20.21
CA ALA A 9 -3.51 8.68 20.96
C ALA A 9 -2.31 8.00 21.63
N ASP A 10 -2.52 6.82 22.23
CA ASP A 10 -1.47 6.03 22.87
C ASP A 10 -0.41 5.58 21.86
N LEU A 11 -0.83 5.05 20.70
CA LEU A 11 0.07 4.70 19.59
C LEU A 11 0.90 5.91 19.13
N ASN A 12 0.23 7.04 18.85
CA ASN A 12 0.91 8.27 18.39
C ASN A 12 1.91 8.79 19.42
N LYS A 13 1.61 8.66 20.72
CA LYS A 13 2.53 9.06 21.79
C LYS A 13 3.79 8.20 21.78
N VAL A 14 3.66 6.87 21.66
CA VAL A 14 4.80 5.95 21.62
C VAL A 14 5.65 6.19 20.36
N LEU A 15 5.03 6.31 19.18
CA LEU A 15 5.78 6.54 17.93
C LEU A 15 6.57 7.86 17.93
N LYS A 16 6.13 8.89 18.67
CA LYS A 16 6.79 10.21 18.68
C LYS A 16 7.87 10.39 19.73
N GLY A 17 7.88 9.57 20.78
CA GLY A 17 8.77 9.81 21.92
C GLY A 17 9.09 8.59 22.76
N GLY A 18 8.68 7.40 22.33
CA GLY A 18 9.11 6.15 22.93
C GLY A 18 10.48 5.72 22.42
N GLU A 19 11.15 4.90 23.22
CA GLU A 19 12.39 4.22 22.82
C GLU A 19 12.08 3.10 21.80
N ASN A 20 13.10 2.61 21.10
CA ASN A 20 12.91 1.59 20.06
C ASN A 20 12.18 0.33 20.56
N ASP A 21 12.53 -0.15 21.77
CA ASP A 21 11.92 -1.33 22.38
C ASP A 21 10.43 -1.11 22.68
N GLU A 22 10.05 0.10 23.11
CA GLU A 22 8.65 0.46 23.38
C GLU A 22 7.83 0.53 22.08
N ILE A 23 8.44 1.00 20.98
CA ILE A 23 7.82 1.03 19.65
C ILE A 23 7.63 -0.38 19.12
N GLU A 24 8.64 -1.24 19.26
CA GLU A 24 8.57 -2.65 18.88
C GLU A 24 7.48 -3.39 19.67
N GLU A 25 7.43 -3.21 20.99
CA GLU A 25 6.39 -3.78 21.85
C GLU A 25 4.99 -3.30 21.44
N MET A 26 4.83 -2.00 21.16
CA MET A 26 3.57 -1.44 20.69
C MET A 26 3.13 -2.07 19.37
N ILE A 27 4.03 -2.24 18.39
CA ILE A 27 3.72 -2.91 17.12
C ILE A 27 3.38 -4.39 17.35
N GLY A 28 4.07 -5.05 18.29
CA GLY A 28 3.72 -6.41 18.74
C GLY A 28 2.27 -6.51 19.22
N HIS A 29 1.85 -5.61 20.11
CA HIS A 29 0.47 -5.56 20.58
C HIS A 29 -0.56 -5.26 19.47
N LEU A 30 -0.20 -4.46 18.47
CA LEU A 30 -1.08 -4.23 17.31
C LEU A 30 -1.39 -5.53 16.58
N ARG A 31 -0.44 -6.47 16.46
CA ARG A 31 -0.63 -7.77 15.79
C ARG A 31 -1.65 -8.67 16.47
N GLU A 32 -1.76 -8.57 17.79
CA GLU A 32 -2.63 -9.42 18.60
C GLU A 32 -4.02 -8.82 18.85
N SER A 33 -4.23 -7.58 18.40
CA SER A 33 -5.42 -6.79 18.74
C SER A 33 -6.31 -6.52 17.54
N ASP A 34 -7.60 -6.25 17.79
CA ASP A 34 -8.52 -5.84 16.74
C ASP A 34 -8.03 -4.56 16.04
N PRO A 35 -8.01 -4.51 14.70
CA PRO A 35 -7.62 -3.32 13.95
C PRO A 35 -8.51 -2.13 14.29
N PHE A 36 -7.88 -0.98 14.52
CA PHE A 36 -8.57 0.28 14.80
C PHE A 36 -8.17 1.38 13.82
N GLN A 37 -9.12 2.25 13.54
CA GLN A 37 -8.98 3.32 12.55
C GLN A 37 -7.85 4.27 12.94
N GLY A 38 -6.98 4.57 11.97
CA GLY A 38 -5.84 5.49 12.08
C GLY A 38 -4.51 4.79 12.39
N ALA A 39 -4.52 3.52 12.80
CA ALA A 39 -3.32 2.82 13.23
C ALA A 39 -2.31 2.65 12.07
N LEU A 40 -2.78 2.16 10.92
CA LEU A 40 -1.91 1.91 9.77
C LEU A 40 -1.38 3.22 9.19
N MET A 41 -2.22 4.25 9.13
CA MET A 41 -1.82 5.58 8.69
C MET A 41 -0.67 6.14 9.56
N LEU A 42 -0.76 6.01 10.89
CA LEU A 42 0.31 6.47 11.78
C LEU A 42 1.60 5.67 11.60
N LEU A 43 1.52 4.35 11.43
CA LEU A 43 2.69 3.52 11.17
C LEU A 43 3.36 3.87 9.83
N ALA A 44 2.57 4.10 8.78
CA ALA A 44 3.05 4.50 7.48
C ALA A 44 3.76 5.86 7.53
N LEU A 45 3.16 6.86 8.19
CA LEU A 45 3.77 8.19 8.38
C LEU A 45 5.04 8.12 9.22
N PHE A 46 5.06 7.27 10.25
CA PHE A 46 6.26 7.08 11.07
C PHE A 46 7.38 6.42 10.26
N TYR A 47 7.08 5.36 9.50
CA TYR A 47 8.01 4.73 8.56
C TYR A 47 8.61 5.74 7.57
N ASP A 48 7.78 6.64 7.02
CA ASP A 48 8.19 7.67 6.06
C ASP A 48 9.15 8.71 6.66
N SER A 49 9.15 8.87 7.98
CA SER A 49 9.90 9.94 8.67
C SER A 49 11.11 9.47 9.46
N THR A 50 11.19 8.18 9.79
CA THR A 50 12.27 7.63 10.62
C THR A 50 13.46 7.17 9.77
N ASP A 51 14.67 7.34 10.30
CA ASP A 51 15.91 6.78 9.73
C ASP A 51 16.31 5.46 10.40
N ASN A 52 15.51 4.96 11.36
CA ASN A 52 15.79 3.70 12.04
C ASN A 52 15.38 2.51 11.16
N GLU A 53 16.37 1.91 10.50
CA GLU A 53 16.16 0.75 9.62
C GLU A 53 15.62 -0.49 10.34
N GLY A 54 15.94 -0.68 11.64
CA GLY A 54 15.38 -1.77 12.43
C GLY A 54 13.86 -1.62 12.60
N LEU A 55 13.40 -0.42 12.93
CA LEU A 55 11.97 -0.13 13.05
C LEU A 55 11.26 -0.21 11.70
N LYS A 56 11.91 0.22 10.60
CA LYS A 56 11.35 0.04 9.25
C LYS A 56 11.11 -1.43 8.92
N VAL A 57 12.05 -2.32 9.23
CA VAL A 57 11.89 -3.77 9.01
C VAL A 57 10.71 -4.33 9.81
N ILE A 58 10.55 -3.91 11.07
CA ILE A 58 9.43 -4.36 11.92
C ILE A 58 8.09 -3.88 11.34
N ILE A 59 8.01 -2.62 10.91
CA ILE A 59 6.78 -2.03 10.35
C ILE A 59 6.43 -2.65 9.00
N SER A 60 7.38 -2.80 8.07
CA SER A 60 7.08 -3.44 6.78
C SER A 60 6.67 -4.91 6.97
N GLY A 61 7.33 -5.63 7.89
CA GLY A 61 6.90 -6.96 8.30
C GLY A 61 5.47 -6.97 8.86
N PHE A 62 5.10 -5.95 9.65
CA PHE A 62 3.73 -5.81 10.14
C PHE A 62 2.72 -5.68 9.01
N PHE A 63 2.95 -4.78 8.05
CA PHE A 63 2.07 -4.61 6.88
C PHE A 63 1.96 -5.87 6.03
N ASN A 64 3.07 -6.58 5.82
CA ASN A 64 3.11 -7.83 5.05
C ASN A 64 2.35 -8.98 5.73
N ASP A 65 2.21 -8.95 7.05
CA ASP A 65 1.57 -10.02 7.80
C ASP A 65 0.07 -9.79 8.01
N ILE A 66 -0.47 -8.62 7.68
CA ILE A 66 -1.89 -8.29 7.85
C ILE A 66 -2.79 -9.32 7.14
N LYS A 67 -3.84 -9.78 7.83
CA LYS A 67 -4.84 -10.73 7.31
C LYS A 67 -6.29 -10.23 7.36
N ASP A 68 -6.53 -9.06 7.94
CA ASP A 68 -7.89 -8.48 8.02
C ASP A 68 -8.18 -7.62 6.79
N LYS A 69 -9.09 -8.08 5.92
CA LYS A 69 -9.52 -7.34 4.72
C LYS A 69 -10.12 -5.96 5.05
N SER A 70 -10.65 -5.74 6.26
CA SER A 70 -11.27 -4.46 6.63
C SER A 70 -10.28 -3.30 6.70
N VAL A 71 -8.98 -3.57 6.65
CA VAL A 71 -7.93 -2.54 6.66
C VAL A 71 -7.42 -2.15 5.27
N CYS A 72 -7.81 -2.85 4.19
CA CYS A 72 -7.28 -2.62 2.85
C CYS A 72 -7.42 -1.14 2.42
N GLN A 73 -8.58 -0.53 2.68
CA GLN A 73 -8.80 0.89 2.38
C GLN A 73 -7.80 1.80 3.11
N GLU A 74 -7.47 1.51 4.38
CA GLU A 74 -6.54 2.34 5.13
C GLU A 74 -5.09 2.19 4.62
N VAL A 75 -4.70 1.00 4.16
CA VAL A 75 -3.41 0.80 3.48
C VAL A 75 -3.35 1.63 2.20
N ILE A 76 -4.41 1.60 1.39
CA ILE A 76 -4.51 2.38 0.15
C ILE A 76 -4.40 3.89 0.45
N ASP A 77 -5.18 4.38 1.42
CA ASP A 77 -5.14 5.79 1.82
C ASP A 77 -3.74 6.21 2.29
N SER A 78 -3.01 5.30 2.94
CA SER A 78 -1.65 5.54 3.44
C SER A 78 -0.64 5.77 2.31
N ILE A 79 -0.80 5.13 1.14
CA ILE A 79 0.09 5.32 -0.02
C ILE A 79 0.02 6.78 -0.53
N ALA A 80 -1.16 7.40 -0.51
CA ALA A 80 -1.32 8.80 -0.88
C ALA A 80 -0.74 9.76 0.19
N ALA A 81 -0.80 9.39 1.46
CA ALA A 81 -0.41 10.25 2.57
C ALA A 81 1.11 10.38 2.76
N VAL A 82 1.88 9.34 2.42
CA VAL A 82 3.33 9.32 2.56
C VAL A 82 4.04 10.08 1.43
N LYS A 83 5.23 10.60 1.70
CA LYS A 83 5.97 11.47 0.79
C LYS A 83 7.09 10.75 0.05
N LEU A 84 7.83 9.87 0.73
CA LEU A 84 9.00 9.25 0.12
C LEU A 84 8.57 8.17 -0.88
N PRO A 85 9.17 8.14 -2.09
CA PRO A 85 8.89 7.09 -3.07
C PRO A 85 9.15 5.68 -2.53
N GLY A 86 10.20 5.52 -1.72
CA GLY A 86 10.51 4.24 -1.07
C GLY A 86 9.39 3.75 -0.15
N THR A 87 8.73 4.65 0.58
CA THR A 87 7.58 4.29 1.44
C THR A 87 6.36 3.91 0.61
N LYS A 88 6.09 4.63 -0.48
CA LYS A 88 5.00 4.30 -1.41
C LYS A 88 5.18 2.91 -2.00
N ALA A 89 6.39 2.61 -2.47
CA ALA A 89 6.75 1.29 -2.98
C ALA A 89 6.59 0.20 -1.91
N MET A 90 7.07 0.44 -0.68
CA MET A 90 6.91 -0.51 0.43
C MET A 90 5.44 -0.83 0.70
N LEU A 91 4.58 0.20 0.84
CA LEU A 91 3.15 0.01 1.10
C LEU A 91 2.43 -0.69 -0.06
N ALA A 92 2.74 -0.31 -1.31
CA ALA A 92 2.22 -0.99 -2.49
C ALA A 92 2.66 -2.47 -2.52
N SER A 93 3.91 -2.76 -2.15
CA SER A 93 4.42 -4.13 -2.06
C SER A 93 3.68 -4.95 -1.01
N SER A 94 3.41 -4.36 0.16
CA SER A 94 2.64 -5.02 1.22
C SER A 94 1.24 -5.43 0.80
N CYS A 95 0.63 -4.75 -0.17
CA CYS A 95 -0.67 -5.13 -0.71
C CYS A 95 -0.64 -6.57 -1.26
N TRP A 96 0.37 -6.93 -2.06
CA TRP A 96 0.48 -8.30 -2.58
C TRP A 96 1.15 -9.27 -1.59
N GLN A 97 2.11 -8.80 -0.77
CA GLN A 97 2.77 -9.66 0.22
C GLN A 97 1.82 -10.13 1.33
N SER A 98 0.81 -9.34 1.67
CA SER A 98 -0.23 -9.72 2.64
C SER A 98 -1.08 -10.90 2.16
N GLY A 99 -1.18 -11.12 0.85
CA GLY A 99 -2.10 -12.08 0.25
C GLY A 99 -3.57 -11.66 0.36
N LEU A 100 -3.85 -10.41 0.74
CA LEU A 100 -5.20 -9.85 0.71
C LEU A 100 -5.61 -9.50 -0.71
N ASP A 101 -6.91 -9.49 -0.94
CA ASP A 101 -7.50 -9.12 -2.21
C ASP A 101 -7.77 -7.61 -2.24
N TYR A 102 -7.15 -6.92 -3.20
CA TYR A 102 -7.25 -5.47 -3.42
C TYR A 102 -8.01 -5.13 -4.71
N SER A 103 -8.77 -6.06 -5.29
CA SER A 103 -9.54 -5.82 -6.53
C SER A 103 -10.50 -4.62 -6.42
N ASP A 104 -11.16 -4.43 -5.27
CA ASP A 104 -12.02 -3.27 -4.98
C ASP A 104 -11.27 -1.92 -4.97
N HIS A 105 -9.93 -1.96 -4.93
CA HIS A 105 -9.06 -0.77 -4.94
C HIS A 105 -8.25 -0.64 -6.24
N ALA A 106 -8.53 -1.48 -7.25
CA ALA A 106 -7.74 -1.56 -8.47
C ALA A 106 -7.64 -0.22 -9.22
N VAL A 107 -8.72 0.57 -9.28
CA VAL A 107 -8.69 1.89 -9.92
C VAL A 107 -7.70 2.81 -9.22
N THR A 108 -7.70 2.85 -7.88
CA THR A 108 -6.78 3.71 -7.12
C THR A 108 -5.33 3.24 -7.27
N LEU A 109 -5.11 1.91 -7.25
CA LEU A 109 -3.79 1.33 -7.52
C LEU A 109 -3.28 1.64 -8.92
N ALA A 110 -4.16 1.69 -9.93
CA ALA A 110 -3.80 2.09 -11.28
C ALA A 110 -3.38 3.57 -11.35
N GLU A 111 -4.01 4.46 -10.58
CA GLU A 111 -3.56 5.84 -10.48
C GLU A 111 -2.18 5.93 -9.79
N TYR A 112 -1.94 5.18 -8.73
CA TYR A 112 -0.60 5.10 -8.12
C TYR A 112 0.46 4.51 -9.06
N TYR A 113 0.08 3.54 -9.89
CA TYR A 113 0.92 3.03 -10.97
C TYR A 113 1.27 4.13 -11.99
N LEU A 114 0.30 4.97 -12.35
CA LEU A 114 0.51 6.03 -13.34
C LEU A 114 1.39 7.15 -12.77
N GLU A 115 1.13 7.60 -11.54
CA GLU A 115 1.81 8.75 -10.93
C GLU A 115 3.14 8.40 -10.26
N GLY A 116 3.32 7.13 -9.85
CA GLY A 116 4.45 6.66 -9.06
C GLY A 116 5.79 6.75 -9.78
N ASP A 117 6.88 6.60 -9.00
CA ASP A 117 8.19 6.31 -9.57
C ASP A 117 8.22 4.88 -10.16
N TYR A 118 9.32 4.49 -10.80
CA TYR A 118 9.37 3.18 -11.47
C TYR A 118 9.13 2.02 -10.49
N VAL A 119 9.69 2.09 -9.29
CA VAL A 119 9.56 1.03 -8.28
C VAL A 119 8.13 0.97 -7.76
N THR A 120 7.52 2.11 -7.40
CA THR A 120 6.10 2.15 -7.00
C THR A 120 5.19 1.61 -8.11
N SER A 121 5.48 1.94 -9.37
CA SER A 121 4.76 1.40 -10.53
C SER A 121 4.89 -0.12 -10.62
N LEU A 122 6.08 -0.67 -10.39
CA LEU A 122 6.32 -2.11 -10.44
C LEU A 122 5.57 -2.88 -9.33
N GLU A 123 5.53 -2.32 -8.11
CA GLU A 123 4.77 -2.92 -7.02
C GLU A 123 3.26 -2.85 -7.30
N CYS A 124 2.75 -1.71 -7.76
CA CYS A 124 1.34 -1.58 -8.15
C CYS A 124 0.96 -2.52 -9.30
N PHE A 125 1.86 -2.70 -10.29
CA PHE A 125 1.70 -3.69 -11.36
C PHE A 125 1.46 -5.08 -10.78
N THR A 126 2.28 -5.49 -9.82
CA THR A 126 2.21 -6.83 -9.23
C THR A 126 0.89 -7.04 -8.51
N VAL A 127 0.41 -6.03 -7.76
CA VAL A 127 -0.90 -6.08 -7.10
C VAL A 127 -2.03 -6.22 -8.14
N LEU A 128 -2.00 -5.40 -9.19
CA LEU A 128 -3.02 -5.39 -10.24
C LEU A 128 -3.05 -6.68 -11.06
N ASP A 129 -1.88 -7.27 -11.35
CA ASP A 129 -1.80 -8.56 -12.05
C ASP A 129 -2.42 -9.68 -11.20
N ILE A 130 -2.11 -9.71 -9.90
CA ILE A 130 -2.64 -10.70 -8.96
C ILE A 130 -4.16 -10.58 -8.80
N CYS A 131 -4.67 -9.36 -8.60
CA CYS A 131 -6.11 -9.15 -8.41
C CYS A 131 -6.90 -9.08 -9.72
N SER A 132 -6.23 -9.06 -10.88
CA SER A 132 -6.84 -8.94 -12.21
C SER A 132 -8.04 -9.87 -12.46
N PRO A 133 -8.10 -11.13 -11.99
CA PRO A 133 -9.26 -11.99 -12.24
C PRO A 133 -10.53 -11.56 -11.48
N LEU A 134 -10.39 -10.72 -10.46
CA LEU A 134 -11.48 -10.30 -9.57
C LEU A 134 -11.93 -8.85 -9.83
N ILE A 135 -11.19 -8.08 -10.64
CA ILE A 135 -11.58 -6.73 -11.03
C ILE A 135 -12.85 -6.78 -11.88
N ASN A 136 -13.87 -6.02 -11.50
CA ASN A 136 -15.11 -5.92 -12.25
C ASN A 136 -14.90 -5.23 -13.62
N GLU A 137 -15.84 -5.44 -14.55
CA GLU A 137 -15.70 -4.97 -15.94
C GLU A 137 -15.64 -3.44 -16.06
N GLU A 138 -16.39 -2.70 -15.22
CA GLU A 138 -16.40 -1.24 -15.23
C GLU A 138 -15.03 -0.66 -14.85
N ASP A 139 -14.48 -1.13 -13.73
CA ASP A 139 -13.16 -0.72 -13.25
C ASP A 139 -12.05 -1.15 -14.20
N ARG A 140 -12.13 -2.37 -14.75
CA ARG A 140 -11.17 -2.85 -15.75
C ARG A 140 -11.14 -1.95 -16.98
N ASN A 141 -12.31 -1.63 -17.54
CA ASN A 141 -12.42 -0.76 -18.71
C ASN A 141 -11.92 0.66 -18.40
N HIS A 142 -12.19 1.17 -17.20
CA HIS A 142 -11.67 2.45 -16.74
C HIS A 142 -10.13 2.45 -16.71
N ILE A 143 -9.53 1.45 -16.06
CA ILE A 143 -8.07 1.31 -15.93
C ILE A 143 -7.42 1.19 -17.31
N LEU A 144 -7.93 0.33 -18.19
CA LEU A 144 -7.39 0.15 -19.54
C LEU A 144 -7.38 1.46 -20.33
N ARG A 145 -8.47 2.22 -20.28
CA ARG A 145 -8.55 3.54 -20.94
C ARG A 145 -7.47 4.50 -20.40
N ARG A 146 -7.32 4.57 -19.07
CA ARG A 146 -6.30 5.44 -18.42
C ARG A 146 -4.87 5.04 -18.84
N LEU A 147 -4.57 3.74 -18.84
CA LEU A 147 -3.25 3.22 -19.25
C LEU A 147 -2.94 3.52 -20.73
N GLU A 148 -3.94 3.40 -21.61
CA GLU A 148 -3.79 3.69 -23.04
C GLU A 148 -3.53 5.19 -23.30
N GLU A 149 -4.26 6.09 -22.61
CA GLU A 149 -4.08 7.54 -22.70
C GLU A 149 -2.66 8.00 -22.30
N GLU A 150 -2.13 7.44 -21.21
CA GLU A 150 -0.84 7.83 -20.62
C GLU A 150 0.39 7.14 -21.27
N SER A 151 0.16 6.16 -22.15
CA SER A 151 1.23 5.37 -22.78
C SER A 151 2.12 6.17 -23.76
N SER A 152 1.72 7.38 -24.14
CA SER A 152 2.36 8.20 -25.17
C SER A 152 3.50 9.09 -24.69
N SER A 153 3.72 9.21 -23.36
CA SER A 153 4.59 10.24 -22.75
C SER A 153 5.77 9.70 -21.93
N ARG A 154 5.97 8.37 -21.86
CA ARG A 154 6.88 7.73 -20.88
C ARG A 154 8.20 7.26 -21.48
N ASP A 155 9.19 7.04 -20.61
CA ASP A 155 10.42 6.35 -20.97
C ASP A 155 10.16 4.91 -21.45
N LYS A 156 11.17 4.30 -22.10
CA LYS A 156 11.04 2.98 -22.71
C LYS A 156 10.67 1.87 -21.71
N ALA A 157 11.20 1.91 -20.48
CA ALA A 157 10.98 0.88 -19.47
C ALA A 157 9.54 0.94 -18.96
N ARG A 158 9.06 2.14 -18.60
CA ARG A 158 7.66 2.34 -18.22
C ARG A 158 6.70 1.98 -19.35
N SER A 159 7.01 2.38 -20.58
CA SER A 159 6.18 2.06 -21.75
C SER A 159 6.05 0.54 -21.96
N GLN A 160 7.11 -0.22 -21.69
CA GLN A 160 7.05 -1.67 -21.72
C GLN A 160 6.18 -2.23 -20.59
N LEU A 161 6.42 -1.80 -19.35
CA LEU A 161 5.64 -2.24 -18.19
C LEU A 161 4.14 -1.95 -18.36
N THR A 162 3.79 -0.79 -18.93
CA THR A 162 2.38 -0.42 -19.18
C THR A 162 1.73 -1.32 -20.21
N ARG A 163 2.46 -1.71 -21.27
CA ARG A 163 1.95 -2.66 -22.26
C ARG A 163 1.74 -4.05 -21.66
N GLU A 164 2.65 -4.51 -20.81
CA GLU A 164 2.51 -5.78 -20.10
C GLU A 164 1.26 -5.76 -19.19
N LEU A 165 1.01 -4.65 -18.49
CA LEU A 165 -0.17 -4.51 -17.62
C LEU A 165 -1.46 -4.52 -18.44
N ILE A 166 -1.49 -3.79 -19.56
CA ILE A 166 -2.61 -3.80 -20.49
C ILE A 166 -2.89 -5.22 -21.00
N SER A 167 -1.85 -6.00 -21.32
CA SER A 167 -2.01 -7.39 -21.75
C SER A 167 -2.62 -8.24 -20.63
N ALA A 168 -2.04 -8.18 -19.43
CA ALA A 168 -2.51 -8.94 -18.26
C ALA A 168 -3.98 -8.65 -17.94
N LEU A 169 -4.40 -7.38 -18.02
CA LEU A 169 -5.79 -6.98 -17.77
C LEU A 169 -6.76 -7.38 -18.89
N LYS A 170 -6.30 -7.57 -20.14
CA LYS A 170 -7.13 -7.98 -21.29
C LYS A 170 -7.28 -9.50 -21.42
N GLU A 171 -6.32 -10.27 -20.91
CA GLU A 171 -6.29 -11.74 -21.01
C GLU A 171 -7.18 -12.46 -19.96
N ARG A 172 -7.72 -11.72 -19.00
CA ARG A 172 -8.43 -12.21 -17.81
C ARG A 172 -9.86 -11.71 -17.77
#